data_AF-A0A6N2TMP1-F1
#
_entry.id   AF-A0A6N2TMP1-F1
#
_cell.length_a   1.000
_cell.length_b   1.000
_cell.length_c   1.000
_cell.angle_alpha   90.00
_cell.angle_beta   90.00
_cell.angle_gamma   90.00
#
_symmetry.space_group_name_H-M   'P 1'
#
loop_
_entity.id
_entity.type
_entity.pdbx_description
1 polymer ?
#
loop_
_entity_poly.entity_id
_entity_poly.type
_entity_poly.pdbx_seq_one_letter_code
_entity_poly.pdbx_strand_id
1 'polypeptide(L)'
;MRLLDFQSTRLCGVLIRGEFLSQIALNQNASLPSQRFTLSHELSHYLLHQNHTQFLCDGCERSPLEWQANEAAAELLLPYRIFLPILSNIRSNSNRLSGLLELAQRFGVSTQMVRNRVESLSYELWQYNRGVPVDKLKLISRSRQTRLGLPRGPGPDYYFSRPSITVWDDGV
;
A
#
# COMPACT_ATOMS: atom_id res chain seq x y z
N MET A 1 -22.02 -4.61 -1.03
CA MET A 1 -21.19 -4.09 -2.13
C MET A 1 -21.90 -4.40 -3.45
N ARG A 2 -21.85 -3.48 -4.43
CA ARG A 2 -22.35 -3.69 -5.79
C ARG A 2 -21.24 -3.42 -6.81
N LEU A 3 -21.22 -4.15 -7.91
CA LEU A 3 -20.40 -3.84 -9.08
C LEU A 3 -21.27 -3.06 -10.07
N LEU A 4 -20.77 -1.92 -10.56
CA LEU A 4 -21.48 -1.06 -11.50
C LEU A 4 -20.61 -0.75 -12.71
N ASP A 5 -21.27 -0.56 -13.85
CA ASP A 5 -20.62 -0.09 -15.07
C ASP A 5 -20.41 1.42 -15.00
N PHE A 6 -19.28 1.85 -14.45
CA PHE A 6 -18.92 3.26 -14.49
C PHE A 6 -18.36 3.60 -15.86
N GLN A 7 -19.07 4.44 -16.61
CA GLN A 7 -18.63 4.92 -17.93
C GLN A 7 -17.33 5.73 -17.88
N SER A 8 -16.95 6.23 -16.70
CA SER A 8 -15.66 6.88 -16.47
C SER A 8 -14.63 5.91 -15.91
N THR A 9 -13.45 5.87 -16.54
CA THR A 9 -12.28 5.14 -16.02
C THR A 9 -11.63 5.83 -14.81
N ARG A 10 -12.01 7.07 -14.51
CA ARG A 10 -11.51 7.82 -13.34
C ARG A 10 -12.29 7.51 -12.07
N LEU A 11 -13.52 7.00 -12.19
CA LEU A 11 -14.32 6.61 -11.05
C LEU A 11 -14.03 5.15 -10.72
N CYS A 12 -13.30 4.93 -9.63
CA CYS A 12 -12.94 3.60 -9.17
C CYS A 12 -14.02 2.98 -8.28
N GLY A 13 -14.65 3.79 -7.43
CA GLY A 13 -15.62 3.40 -6.43
C GLY A 13 -16.37 4.60 -5.89
N VAL A 14 -17.48 4.31 -5.19
CA VAL A 14 -18.27 5.31 -4.47
C VAL A 14 -18.78 4.69 -3.17
N LEU A 15 -18.65 5.44 -2.08
CA LEU A 15 -19.37 5.24 -0.83
C LEU A 15 -20.57 6.18 -0.74
N ILE A 16 -21.76 5.60 -0.56
CA ILE A 16 -22.99 6.33 -0.26
C ILE A 16 -23.44 5.94 1.14
N ARG A 17 -23.51 6.91 2.06
CA ARG A 17 -24.12 6.71 3.37
C ARG A 17 -25.60 7.07 3.31
N GLY A 18 -26.44 6.14 3.72
CA GLY A 18 -27.86 6.38 3.98
C GLY A 18 -28.20 6.12 5.44
N GLU A 19 -29.29 6.72 5.90
CA GLU A 19 -29.81 6.57 7.27
C GLU A 19 -30.10 5.10 7.63
N PHE A 20 -30.69 4.35 6.69
CA PHE A 20 -31.05 2.94 6.89
C PHE A 20 -30.13 1.95 6.17
N LEU A 21 -29.50 2.39 5.08
CA LEU A 21 -28.65 1.55 4.25
C LEU A 21 -27.48 2.37 3.72
N SER A 22 -26.28 1.92 4.05
CA SER A 22 -25.05 2.40 3.41
C SER A 22 -24.60 1.42 2.34
N GLN A 23 -24.06 1.94 1.24
CA GLN A 23 -23.68 1.13 0.08
C GLN A 23 -22.33 1.57 -0.47
N ILE A 24 -21.50 0.57 -0.80
CA ILE A 24 -20.28 0.74 -1.59
C ILE A 24 -20.53 0.14 -2.98
N ALA A 25 -20.25 0.93 -4.01
CA ALA A 25 -20.25 0.51 -5.39
C ALA A 25 -18.83 0.58 -5.98
N LEU A 26 -18.44 -0.41 -6.78
CA LEU A 26 -17.12 -0.50 -7.40
C LEU A 26 -17.25 -0.56 -8.92
N ASN A 27 -16.25 -0.06 -9.62
CA ASN A 27 -16.16 -0.19 -11.06
C ASN A 27 -15.98 -1.67 -11.46
N GLN A 28 -16.96 -2.24 -12.15
CA GLN A 28 -16.91 -3.64 -12.58
C GLN A 28 -15.78 -3.93 -13.59
N ASN A 29 -15.37 -2.91 -14.35
CA ASN A 29 -14.33 -3.04 -15.39
C ASN A 29 -12.91 -2.97 -14.80
N ALA A 30 -12.77 -2.66 -13.50
CA ALA A 30 -11.49 -2.65 -12.83
C ALA A 30 -11.00 -4.09 -12.54
N SER A 31 -9.67 -4.30 -12.55
CA SER A 31 -9.08 -5.58 -12.18
C SER A 31 -9.46 -5.98 -10.74
N LEU A 32 -9.49 -7.27 -10.43
CA LEU A 32 -9.79 -7.74 -9.07
C LEU A 32 -8.88 -7.12 -7.99
N PRO A 33 -7.54 -6.99 -8.18
CA PRO A 33 -6.69 -6.24 -7.25
C PRO A 33 -7.10 -4.78 -7.07
N SER A 34 -7.48 -4.10 -8.15
CA SER A 34 -7.97 -2.72 -8.09
C SER A 34 -9.29 -2.63 -7.32
N GLN A 35 -10.25 -3.53 -7.59
CA GLN A 35 -11.52 -3.58 -6.86
C GLN A 35 -11.30 -3.85 -5.36
N ARG A 36 -10.35 -4.72 -4.98
CA ARG A 36 -9.98 -4.97 -3.58
C ARG A 36 -9.44 -3.72 -2.90
N PHE A 37 -8.54 -3.00 -3.56
CA PHE A 37 -8.01 -1.75 -3.03
C PHE A 37 -9.12 -0.72 -2.85
N THR A 38 -9.91 -0.45 -3.89
CA THR A 38 -11.02 0.49 -3.84
C THR A 38 -12.03 0.12 -2.75
N LEU A 39 -12.43 -1.15 -2.64
CA LEU A 39 -13.35 -1.59 -1.59
C LEU A 39 -12.78 -1.32 -0.19
N SER A 40 -11.49 -1.61 0.00
CA SER A 40 -10.81 -1.38 1.28
C SER A 40 -10.72 0.12 1.60
N HIS A 41 -10.48 0.94 0.59
CA HIS A 41 -10.46 2.40 0.69
C HIS A 41 -11.83 2.96 1.07
N GLU A 42 -12.89 2.61 0.33
CA GLU A 42 -14.26 3.07 0.62
C GLU A 42 -14.76 2.56 1.99
N LEU A 43 -14.40 1.33 2.36
CA LEU A 43 -14.68 0.79 3.70
C LEU A 43 -13.96 1.60 4.79
N SER A 44 -12.72 2.04 4.53
CA SER A 44 -11.97 2.87 5.46
C SER A 44 -12.63 4.23 5.65
N HIS A 45 -13.11 4.87 4.57
CA HIS A 45 -13.96 6.05 4.68
C HIS A 45 -15.20 5.78 5.53
N TYR A 46 -15.87 4.65 5.29
CA TYR A 46 -17.06 4.26 6.03
C TYR A 46 -16.81 4.14 7.54
N LEU A 47 -15.69 3.53 7.93
CA LEU A 47 -15.36 3.27 9.32
C LEU A 47 -14.80 4.51 10.05
N LEU A 48 -13.90 5.26 9.39
CA LEU A 48 -13.10 6.32 10.03
C LEU A 48 -13.70 7.72 9.90
N HIS A 49 -14.46 7.99 8.83
CA HIS A 49 -14.88 9.36 8.49
C HIS A 49 -16.41 9.51 8.54
N GLN A 50 -16.98 9.36 9.73
CA GLN A 50 -18.44 9.30 9.94
C GLN A 50 -19.18 10.63 9.68
N ASN A 51 -18.47 11.76 9.78
CA ASN A 51 -19.06 13.09 9.59
C ASN A 51 -19.21 13.50 8.11
N HIS A 52 -18.88 12.60 7.18
CA HIS A 52 -18.95 12.85 5.74
C HIS A 52 -19.90 11.84 5.11
N THR A 53 -20.90 12.36 4.39
CA THR A 53 -22.01 11.57 3.82
C THR A 53 -21.66 10.95 2.48
N GLN A 54 -20.71 11.53 1.74
CA GLN A 54 -20.27 11.07 0.42
C GLN A 54 -18.77 11.28 0.27
N PHE A 55 -18.10 10.29 -0.32
CA PHE A 55 -16.74 10.39 -0.81
C PHE A 55 -16.73 9.97 -2.27
N LEU A 56 -16.05 10.75 -3.11
CA LEU A 56 -15.85 10.43 -4.51
C LEU A 56 -14.35 10.23 -4.72
N CYS A 57 -13.91 8.99 -4.88
CA CYS A 57 -12.50 8.71 -5.15
C CYS A 57 -12.17 9.11 -6.60
N ASP A 58 -11.64 10.33 -6.79
CA ASP A 58 -11.19 10.85 -8.09
C ASP A 58 -9.68 10.65 -8.35
N GLY A 59 -8.96 10.10 -7.37
CA GLY A 59 -7.52 9.83 -7.43
C GLY A 59 -6.61 11.08 -7.27
N CYS A 60 -7.17 12.28 -7.09
CA CYS A 60 -6.46 13.55 -7.08
C CYS A 60 -6.56 14.32 -5.75
N GLU A 61 -7.58 14.07 -4.91
CA GLU A 61 -7.69 14.74 -3.61
C GLU A 61 -6.59 14.33 -2.63
N ARG A 62 -5.79 15.32 -2.20
CA ARG A 62 -4.71 15.16 -1.21
C ARG A 62 -5.16 15.54 0.20
N SER A 63 -6.40 15.21 0.55
CA SER A 63 -6.92 15.53 1.89
C SER A 63 -6.33 14.59 2.94
N PRO A 64 -6.23 15.01 4.22
CA PRO A 64 -5.83 14.11 5.30
C PRO A 64 -6.74 12.87 5.42
N LEU A 65 -8.01 12.97 5.02
CA LEU A 65 -8.97 11.87 5.04
C LEU A 65 -8.65 10.84 3.94
N GLU A 66 -8.41 11.30 2.71
CA GLU A 66 -7.98 10.44 1.61
C GLU A 66 -6.67 9.72 1.93
N TRP A 67 -5.73 10.43 2.58
CA TRP A 67 -4.50 9.81 3.07
C TRP A 67 -4.77 8.73 4.12
N GLN A 68 -5.64 9.00 5.11
CA GLN A 68 -6.02 8.02 6.14
C GLN A 68 -6.68 6.79 5.52
N ALA A 69 -7.59 6.96 4.56
CA ALA A 69 -8.25 5.84 3.88
C ALA A 69 -7.27 5.01 3.05
N ASN A 70 -6.34 5.66 2.36
CA ASN A 70 -5.28 4.96 1.60
C ASN A 70 -4.35 4.16 2.52
N GLU A 71 -3.90 4.72 3.65
CA GLU A 71 -3.08 3.99 4.61
C GLU A 71 -3.85 2.85 5.29
N ALA A 72 -5.12 3.06 5.64
CA ALA A 72 -5.98 2.02 6.21
C ALA A 72 -6.23 0.87 5.22
N ALA A 73 -6.49 1.18 3.95
CA ALA A 73 -6.61 0.17 2.89
C ALA A 73 -5.31 -0.60 2.67
N ALA A 74 -4.17 0.10 2.72
CA ALA A 74 -2.85 -0.51 2.62
C ALA A 74 -2.55 -1.42 3.82
N GLU A 75 -2.92 -1.02 5.04
CA GLU A 75 -2.80 -1.86 6.24
C GLU A 75 -3.72 -3.08 6.18
N LEU A 76 -4.97 -2.92 5.71
CA LEU A 76 -5.93 -4.00 5.62
C LEU A 76 -5.48 -5.08 4.63
N LEU A 77 -4.93 -4.68 3.48
CA LEU A 77 -4.52 -5.58 2.41
C LEU A 77 -3.07 -6.08 2.55
N LEU A 78 -2.19 -5.27 3.13
CA LEU A 78 -0.77 -5.57 3.36
C LEU A 78 -0.39 -5.24 4.82
N PRO A 79 -0.86 -6.01 5.81
CA PRO A 79 -0.64 -5.71 7.23
C PRO A 79 0.85 -5.71 7.56
N TYR A 80 1.39 -4.64 8.15
CA TYR A 80 2.85 -4.50 8.26
C TYR A 80 3.48 -5.63 9.08
N ARG A 81 2.76 -6.12 10.11
CA ARG A 81 3.21 -7.19 10.99
C ARG A 81 3.44 -8.52 10.28
N ILE A 82 2.70 -8.74 9.20
CA ILE A 82 2.80 -9.93 8.35
C ILE A 82 3.75 -9.67 7.18
N PHE A 83 3.61 -8.49 6.57
CA PHE A 83 4.32 -8.10 5.36
C PHE A 83 5.83 -7.98 5.56
N LEU A 84 6.28 -7.31 6.63
CA LEU A 84 7.71 -7.04 6.88
C LEU A 84 8.57 -8.30 7.01
N PRO A 85 8.18 -9.31 7.83
CA PRO A 85 8.93 -10.56 7.91
C PRO A 85 9.03 -11.27 6.56
N ILE A 86 7.94 -11.34 5.79
CA ILE A 86 7.94 -11.98 4.47
C ILE A 86 8.86 -11.24 3.49
N LEU A 87 8.76 -9.91 3.44
CA LEU A 87 9.60 -9.07 2.58
C LEU A 87 11.09 -9.24 2.90
N SER A 88 11.45 -9.33 4.18
CA SER A 88 12.85 -9.52 4.58
C SER A 88 13.44 -10.85 4.09
N ASN A 89 12.63 -11.90 3.98
CA ASN A 89 13.05 -13.21 3.46
C ASN A 89 13.26 -13.23 1.94
N ILE A 90 12.53 -12.38 1.21
CA ILE A 90 12.65 -12.30 -0.27
C ILE A 90 14.04 -11.82 -0.70
N ARG A 91 14.72 -11.01 0.11
CA ARG A 91 16.08 -10.52 -0.19
C ARG A 91 17.10 -11.66 -0.38
N SER A 92 16.86 -12.81 0.26
CA SER A 92 17.74 -13.98 0.22
C SER A 92 17.58 -14.79 -1.09
N ASN A 93 16.60 -14.47 -1.93
CA ASN A 93 16.29 -15.20 -3.15
C ASN A 93 16.95 -14.55 -4.39
N SER A 94 17.51 -15.38 -5.28
CA SER A 94 18.35 -14.97 -6.42
C SER A 94 17.59 -14.15 -7.47
N ASN A 95 16.25 -14.20 -7.48
CA ASN A 95 15.41 -13.47 -8.42
C ASN A 95 14.46 -12.49 -7.69
N ARG A 96 14.85 -11.22 -7.66
CA ARG A 96 14.11 -10.14 -6.96
C ARG A 96 12.80 -9.75 -7.65
N LEU A 97 12.71 -9.91 -8.98
CA LEU A 97 11.47 -9.64 -9.74
C LEU A 97 10.40 -10.69 -9.43
N SER A 98 10.79 -11.97 -9.29
CA SER A 98 9.85 -13.00 -8.86
C SER A 98 9.34 -12.73 -7.44
N GLY A 99 10.17 -12.17 -6.56
CA GLY A 99 9.73 -11.76 -5.21
C GLY A 99 8.60 -10.72 -5.20
N LEU A 100 8.64 -9.72 -6.09
CA LEU A 100 7.56 -8.73 -6.22
C LEU A 100 6.25 -9.37 -6.69
N LEU A 101 6.33 -10.25 -7.70
CA LEU A 101 5.17 -10.96 -8.23
C LEU A 101 4.60 -11.94 -7.20
N GLU A 102 5.46 -12.65 -6.46
CA GLU A 102 5.08 -13.56 -5.38
C GLU A 102 4.31 -12.82 -4.28
N LEU A 103 4.80 -11.65 -3.83
CA LEU A 103 4.08 -10.82 -2.85
C LEU A 103 2.73 -10.36 -3.39
N ALA A 104 2.69 -9.86 -4.63
CA ALA A 104 1.45 -9.39 -5.24
C ALA A 104 0.41 -10.53 -5.31
N GLN A 105 0.83 -11.73 -5.72
CA GLN A 105 -0.01 -12.91 -5.77
C GLN A 105 -0.46 -13.35 -4.37
N ARG A 106 0.47 -13.44 -3.41
CA ARG A 106 0.21 -13.89 -2.03
C ARG A 106 -0.82 -13.01 -1.32
N PHE A 107 -0.73 -11.70 -1.49
CA PHE A 107 -1.65 -10.74 -0.86
C PHE A 107 -2.84 -10.38 -1.77
N GLY A 108 -2.87 -10.88 -3.00
CA GLY A 108 -3.97 -10.64 -3.94
C GLY A 108 -4.11 -9.16 -4.36
N VAL A 109 -3.00 -8.44 -4.41
CA VAL A 109 -2.89 -7.01 -4.74
C VAL A 109 -2.06 -6.78 -6.01
N SER A 110 -2.00 -5.55 -6.51
CA SER A 110 -1.13 -5.22 -7.65
C SER A 110 0.34 -5.10 -7.22
N THR A 111 1.26 -5.31 -8.15
CA THR A 111 2.69 -5.06 -7.92
C THR A 111 2.97 -3.61 -7.53
N GLN A 112 2.23 -2.66 -8.10
CA GLN A 112 2.32 -1.25 -7.73
C GLN A 112 1.94 -1.02 -6.26
N MET A 113 0.90 -1.70 -5.76
CA MET A 113 0.51 -1.59 -4.36
C MET A 113 1.60 -2.14 -3.42
N VAL A 114 2.25 -3.25 -3.76
CA VAL A 114 3.40 -3.77 -3.01
C VAL A 114 4.54 -2.74 -2.98
N ARG A 115 4.89 -2.14 -4.13
CA ARG A 115 5.94 -1.10 -4.19
C ARG A 115 5.56 0.12 -3.35
N ASN A 116 4.32 0.60 -3.45
CA ASN A 116 3.83 1.72 -2.65
C ASN A 116 3.88 1.41 -1.16
N ARG A 117 3.58 0.17 -0.76
CA ARG A 117 3.62 -0.26 0.63
C ARG A 117 5.05 -0.30 1.20
N VAL A 118 6.03 -0.74 0.41
CA VAL A 118 7.44 -0.68 0.81
C VAL A 118 7.89 0.78 1.01
N GLU A 119 7.49 1.66 0.10
CA GLU A 119 7.80 3.09 0.20
C GLU A 119 7.14 3.74 1.44
N SER A 120 5.87 3.43 1.70
CA SER A 120 5.15 4.00 2.84
C SER A 120 5.66 3.49 4.19
N LEU A 121 6.11 2.23 4.24
CA LEU A 121 6.71 1.60 5.43
C LEU A 121 8.23 1.77 5.51
N SER A 122 8.83 2.71 4.78
CA SER A 122 10.29 2.83 4.72
C SER A 122 10.93 3.05 6.10
N TYR A 123 10.28 3.79 7.02
CA TYR A 123 10.82 4.00 8.37
C TYR A 123 10.69 2.76 9.25
N GLU A 124 9.59 2.03 9.13
CA GLU A 124 9.33 0.78 9.81
C GLU A 124 10.34 -0.29 9.36
N LEU A 125 10.63 -0.35 8.06
CA LEU A 125 11.67 -1.22 7.51
C LEU A 125 13.06 -0.84 8.00
N TRP A 126 13.36 0.46 8.16
CA TRP A 126 14.61 0.91 8.77
C TRP A 126 14.79 0.37 10.20
N GLN A 127 13.73 0.47 11.02
CA GLN A 127 13.73 -0.03 12.40
C GLN A 127 13.86 -1.57 12.43
N TYR A 128 13.04 -2.26 11.63
CA TYR A 128 13.00 -3.72 11.58
C TYR A 128 14.33 -4.31 11.12
N ASN A 129 14.95 -3.76 10.07
CA ASN A 129 16.25 -4.22 9.55
C ASN A 129 17.41 -3.99 10.54
N ARG A 130 17.20 -3.21 11.61
CA ARG A 130 18.15 -2.99 12.70
C ARG A 130 17.84 -3.83 13.95
N GLY A 131 16.93 -4.79 13.82
CA GLY A 131 16.61 -5.76 14.86
C GLY A 131 15.50 -5.32 15.82
N VAL A 132 14.77 -4.22 15.54
CA VAL A 132 13.58 -3.88 16.33
C VAL A 132 12.50 -4.94 16.05
N PRO A 133 11.95 -5.61 17.08
CA PRO A 133 10.87 -6.56 16.90
C PRO A 133 9.67 -5.94 16.19
N VAL A 134 9.01 -6.70 15.31
CA VAL A 134 7.91 -6.18 14.47
C VAL A 134 6.77 -5.58 15.29
N ASP A 135 6.55 -6.07 16.50
CA ASP A 135 5.51 -5.60 17.41
C ASP A 135 5.87 -4.32 18.17
N LYS A 136 7.16 -3.93 18.15
CA LYS A 136 7.72 -2.76 18.82
C LYS A 136 8.10 -1.63 17.86
N LEU A 137 7.75 -1.74 16.59
CA LEU A 137 8.03 -0.71 15.59
C LEU A 137 7.24 0.56 15.90
N LYS A 138 7.92 1.71 15.79
CA LYS A 138 7.28 3.02 15.92
C LYS A 138 6.66 3.42 14.59
N LEU A 139 5.33 3.52 14.57
CA LEU A 139 4.55 3.99 13.42
C LEU A 139 4.40 5.51 13.48
N ILE A 140 4.87 6.22 12.46
CA ILE A 140 4.72 7.68 12.33
C ILE A 140 4.53 8.07 10.87
N SER A 141 3.76 9.13 10.62
CA SER A 141 3.60 9.66 9.26
C SER A 141 4.92 10.20 8.69
N ARG A 142 5.06 10.16 7.36
CA ARG A 142 6.22 10.71 6.61
C ARG A 142 6.52 12.16 7.00
N SER A 143 5.48 13.00 7.12
CA SER A 143 5.64 14.41 7.52
C SER A 143 6.17 14.54 8.96
N ARG A 144 5.69 13.71 9.89
CA ARG A 144 6.18 13.71 11.28
C ARG A 144 7.61 13.19 11.36
N GLN A 145 7.94 12.15 10.62
CA GLN A 145 9.30 11.61 10.49
C GLN A 145 10.28 12.69 10.01
N THR A 146 9.95 13.40 8.93
CA THR A 146 10.77 14.51 8.41
C THR A 146 10.95 15.61 9.45
N ARG A 147 9.87 16.04 10.12
CA ARG A 147 9.94 17.07 11.17
C ARG A 147 10.84 16.68 12.36
N LEU A 148 10.91 15.38 12.67
CA LEU A 148 11.77 14.85 13.74
C LEU A 148 13.21 14.55 13.27
N GLY A 149 13.55 14.77 12.00
CA GLY A 149 14.87 14.48 11.45
C GLY A 149 15.22 12.98 11.44
N LEU A 150 14.21 12.11 11.40
CA LEU A 150 14.42 10.65 11.46
C LEU A 150 14.81 10.09 10.07
N PRO A 151 15.65 9.04 10.03
CA PRO A 151 16.17 8.49 8.78
C PRO A 151 15.07 7.81 7.95
N ARG A 152 15.25 7.76 6.62
CA ARG A 152 14.50 6.83 5.77
C ARG A 152 15.16 5.46 5.76
N GLY A 153 14.34 4.42 5.62
CA GLY A 153 14.84 3.09 5.29
C GLY A 153 14.85 2.80 3.80
N PRO A 154 15.10 1.53 3.46
CA PRO A 154 15.15 1.09 2.08
C PRO A 154 13.81 1.25 1.36
N GLY A 155 13.86 1.81 0.15
CA GLY A 155 12.72 1.90 -0.75
C GLY A 155 12.53 0.61 -1.58
N PRO A 156 11.57 0.60 -2.51
CA PRO A 156 11.21 -0.58 -3.31
C PRO A 156 12.39 -1.17 -4.10
N ASP A 157 13.26 -0.31 -4.64
CA ASP A 157 14.38 -0.74 -5.48
C ASP A 157 15.43 -1.54 -4.70
N TYR A 158 15.57 -1.29 -3.40
CA TYR A 158 16.42 -2.10 -2.53
C TYR A 158 15.97 -3.58 -2.50
N TYR A 159 14.66 -3.82 -2.59
CA TYR A 159 14.09 -5.17 -2.53
C TYR A 159 13.88 -5.80 -3.90
N PHE A 160 13.57 -4.99 -4.92
CA PHE A 160 13.05 -5.49 -6.20
C PHE A 160 13.93 -5.21 -7.42
N SER A 161 14.98 -4.39 -7.31
CA SER A 161 15.88 -4.11 -8.44
C SER A 161 16.97 -5.17 -8.57
N ARG A 162 17.45 -5.41 -9.81
CA ARG A 162 18.62 -6.25 -10.04
C ARG A 162 19.82 -5.62 -9.30
N PRO A 163 20.69 -6.42 -8.64
CA PRO A 163 21.95 -5.88 -8.16
C PRO A 163 22.71 -5.33 -9.36
N SER A 164 23.22 -4.10 -9.25
CA SER A 164 24.17 -3.56 -10.21
C SER A 164 25.34 -4.53 -10.26
N ILE A 165 25.54 -5.20 -11.39
CA ILE A 165 26.81 -5.85 -11.65
C ILE A 165 27.78 -4.69 -11.85
N THR A 166 28.52 -4.31 -10.82
CA THR A 166 29.82 -3.67 -11.04
C THR A 166 30.70 -4.75 -11.63
N VAL A 167 30.76 -4.81 -12.96
CA VAL A 167 31.86 -5.50 -13.64
C VAL A 167 33.08 -4.67 -13.29
N TRP A 168 33.85 -5.11 -12.30
CA TRP A 168 35.26 -4.75 -12.28
C TRP A 168 35.85 -5.51 -13.45
N ASP A 169 36.13 -4.76 -14.51
CA ASP A 169 36.91 -5.22 -15.65
C ASP A 169 38.35 -5.35 -15.15
N ASP A 170 38.61 -6.45 -14.43
CA ASP A 170 39.95 -6.84 -14.03
C ASP A 170 40.63 -7.39 -15.28
N GLY A 171 41.23 -6.47 -16.05
CA GLY A 171 42.04 -6.80 -17.20
C GLY A 171 43.11 -7.83 -16.82
N VAL A 172 43.06 -8.98 -17.48
CA VAL A 172 44.17 -9.90 -17.71
C VAL A 172 44.00 -10.48 -19.11
#